data_AF-A0A328VEY4-F1
#
_entry.id   AF-A0A328VEY4-F1
#
_cell.length_a   1.000
_cell.length_b   1.000
_cell.length_c   1.000
_cell.angle_alpha   90.00
_cell.angle_beta   90.00
_cell.angle_gamma   90.00
#
_symmetry.space_group_name_H-M   'P 1'
#
loop_
_entity.id
_entity.type
_entity.pdbx_description
1 polymer ?
#
loop_
_entity_poly.entity_id
_entity_poly.type
_entity_poly.pdbx_seq_one_letter_code
_entity_poly.pdbx_strand_id
1 'polypeptide(L)' 'MSTQHECYIEQFPHSLPHRDQAELRPCGHYACPPHTITYYGTGEDEELVGDYCMVCYSRRFPHLCPDPLLRRALLSES' A
#
# COMPACT_ATOMS: atom_id res chain seq x y z
N MET A 1 12.97 20.78 13.21
CA MET A 1 12.02 19.72 13.58
C MET A 1 12.02 18.76 12.42
N SER A 2 12.62 17.58 12.57
CA SER A 2 12.53 16.55 11.55
C SER A 2 11.09 16.04 11.56
N THR A 3 10.29 16.45 10.59
CA THR A 3 8.98 15.84 10.35
C THR A 3 9.25 14.38 10.03
N GLN A 4 9.14 13.50 11.03
CA GLN A 4 9.12 12.06 10.78
C GLN A 4 7.87 11.84 9.93
N HIS A 5 8.08 11.47 8.67
CA HIS A 5 6.98 11.19 7.78
C HIS A 5 6.37 9.85 8.19
N GLU A 6 5.18 9.89 8.77
CA GLU A 6 4.47 8.71 9.24
C GLU A 6 3.97 7.86 8.06
N CYS A 7 3.97 6.54 8.24
CA CYS A 7 3.44 5.63 7.25
C CYS A 7 1.93 5.81 7.14
N TYR A 8 1.44 6.16 5.95
CA TYR A 8 0.03 6.48 5.68
C TYR A 8 -0.96 5.39 6.12
N ILE A 9 -0.54 4.13 6.13
CA ILE A 9 -1.40 3.01 6.50
C ILE A 9 -1.88 3.05 7.96
N GLU A 10 -1.23 3.82 8.85
CA GLU A 10 -1.65 4.04 10.23
C GLU A 10 -3.08 4.62 10.32
N GLN A 11 -3.57 5.22 9.23
CA GLN A 11 -4.94 5.73 9.12
C GLN A 11 -5.98 4.62 8.89
N PHE A 12 -5.54 3.38 8.68
CA PHE A 12 -6.39 2.23 8.36
C PHE A 12 -6.10 1.05 9.29
N PRO A 13 -7.12 0.27 9.68
CA PRO A 13 -6.86 -0.99 10.37
C PRO A 13 -6.15 -1.96 9.42
N HIS A 14 -5.04 -2.52 9.88
CA HIS A 14 -4.21 -3.47 9.13
C HIS A 14 -3.51 -4.43 10.10
N SER A 15 -3.03 -5.56 9.57
CA SER A 15 -2.33 -6.61 10.31
C SER A 15 -0.84 -6.71 9.97
N LEU A 16 -0.37 -5.88 9.04
CA LEU A 16 0.99 -5.90 8.55
C LEU A 16 1.96 -5.21 9.51
N PRO A 17 3.19 -5.73 9.64
CA PRO A 17 4.17 -5.15 10.56
C PRO A 17 4.72 -3.83 10.01
N HIS A 18 4.96 -2.87 10.90
CA HIS A 18 5.75 -1.69 10.56
C HIS A 18 7.24 -1.98 10.50
N ARG A 19 7.95 -1.19 9.69
CA ARG A 19 9.40 -1.04 9.75
C ARG A 19 9.75 0.44 9.80
N ASP A 20 10.86 0.76 10.46
CA ASP A 20 11.38 2.12 10.51
C ASP A 20 11.82 2.54 9.10
N GLN A 21 11.49 3.78 8.71
CA GLN A 21 11.68 4.42 7.39
C GLN A 21 10.50 4.25 6.43
N ALA A 22 9.53 5.16 6.53
CA ALA A 22 8.54 5.36 5.47
C ALA A 22 9.13 6.26 4.38
N GLU A 23 8.97 5.85 3.12
CA GLU A 23 9.45 6.57 1.95
C GLU A 23 8.29 7.13 1.14
N LEU A 24 8.51 8.29 0.49
CA LEU A 24 7.51 8.90 -0.38
C LEU A 24 7.31 8.03 -1.63
N ARG A 25 6.09 7.55 -1.83
CA ARG A 25 5.70 6.75 -3.00
C ARG A 25 5.24 7.65 -4.15
N PRO A 26 5.22 7.16 -5.41
CA PRO A 26 4.73 7.92 -6.55
C PRO A 26 3.29 8.44 -6.40
N CYS A 27 2.47 7.77 -5.58
CA CYS A 27 1.12 8.20 -5.25
C CYS A 27 1.04 9.34 -4.20
N GLY A 28 2.17 9.85 -3.71
CA GLY A 28 2.24 10.93 -2.72
C GLY A 28 2.12 10.48 -1.26
N HIS A 29 1.91 9.18 -1.00
CA HIS A 29 1.85 8.64 0.35
C HIS A 29 3.23 8.23 0.84
N TYR A 30 3.53 8.47 2.11
CA TYR A 30 4.68 7.85 2.76
C TYR A 30 4.31 6.43 3.19
N ALA A 31 5.11 5.44 2.80
CA ALA A 31 4.87 4.04 3.17
C ALA A 31 6.19 3.35 3.48
N CYS A 32 6.22 2.57 4.56
CA CYS A 32 7.37 1.71 4.86
C CYS A 32 7.30 0.41 4.04
N PRO A 33 8.40 -0.34 3.90
CA PRO A 33 8.50 -1.46 2.95
C PRO A 33 7.40 -2.54 3.04
N PRO A 34 6.88 -2.91 4.24
CA PRO A 34 5.76 -3.85 4.32
C PRO A 34 4.42 -3.31 3.78
N HIS A 35 4.32 -2.00 3.59
CA HIS A 35 3.11 -1.28 3.19
C HIS A 35 3.17 -0.77 1.74
N THR A 36 4.07 -1.36 0.95
CA THR A 36 4.20 -1.13 -0.48
C THR A 36 4.01 -2.44 -1.24
N ILE A 37 3.55 -2.33 -2.49
CA ILE A 37 3.38 -3.46 -3.40
C ILE A 37 3.90 -3.04 -4.76
N THR A 38 4.91 -3.76 -5.23
CA THR A 38 5.33 -3.73 -6.62
C THR A 38 4.48 -4.75 -7.38
N TYR A 39 3.70 -4.26 -8.34
CA TYR A 39 2.84 -5.10 -9.16
C TYR A 39 3.45 -5.29 -10.54
N TYR A 40 3.75 -6.53 -10.85
CA TYR A 40 4.12 -7.00 -12.18
C TYR A 40 2.85 -7.54 -12.85
N GLY A 41 2.60 -7.13 -14.09
CA GLY A 41 1.38 -7.50 -14.82
C GLY A 41 1.26 -9.00 -15.00
N THR A 42 0.04 -9.50 -15.20
CA THR A 42 -0.24 -10.94 -15.38
C THR A 42 0.01 -11.44 -16.81
N GLY A 43 0.78 -10.70 -17.62
CA GLY A 43 1.15 -11.06 -18.99
C GLY A 43 2.37 -11.98 -19.03
N GLU A 44 2.72 -12.49 -20.21
CA GLU A 44 3.85 -13.42 -20.39
C GLU A 44 5.21 -12.81 -20.00
N ASP A 45 5.33 -11.48 -20.07
CA ASP A 45 6.59 -10.77 -19.85
C ASP A 45 6.79 -10.26 -18.41
N GLU A 46 5.85 -10.54 -17.48
CA GLU A 46 5.87 -10.06 -16.08
C GLU A 46 6.29 -8.56 -15.96
N GLU A 47 5.81 -7.71 -16.87
CA GLU A 47 6.25 -6.31 -16.94
C GLU A 47 5.89 -5.56 -15.66
N LEU A 48 6.80 -4.71 -15.16
CA LEU A 48 6.52 -3.83 -14.03
C LEU A 48 5.38 -2.85 -14.40
N VAL A 49 4.18 -3.09 -13.86
CA VAL A 49 3.00 -2.25 -14.11
C VAL A 49 2.95 -1.07 -13.14
N GLY A 50 3.47 -1.24 -11.92
CA GLY A 50 3.60 -0.10 -11.02
C GLY A 50 4.03 -0.45 -9.60
N ASP A 51 4.38 0.60 -8.88
CA ASP A 51 4.79 0.54 -7.49
C ASP A 51 3.85 1.41 -6.65
N TYR A 52 3.16 0.77 -5.71
CA TYR A 52 2.00 1.32 -5.01
C TYR A 52 2.21 1.31 -3.50
N CYS A 53 1.64 2.28 -2.79
CA CYS A 53 1.29 2.03 -1.39
C CYS A 53 0.11 1.04 -1.32
N MET A 54 -0.02 0.32 -0.22
CA MET A 54 -1.00 -0.75 -0.13
C MET A 54 -2.46 -0.27 -0.28
N VAL A 55 -2.81 0.92 0.19
CA VAL A 55 -4.15 1.49 0.02
C VAL A 55 -4.45 1.78 -1.46
N CYS A 56 -3.53 2.43 -2.17
CA CYS A 56 -3.70 2.71 -3.60
C CYS A 56 -3.76 1.42 -4.42
N TYR A 57 -2.92 0.44 -4.10
CA TYR A 57 -2.98 -0.89 -4.71
C TYR A 57 -4.35 -1.53 -4.49
N SER A 58 -4.83 -1.52 -3.25
CA SER A 58 -6.10 -2.16 -2.86
C SER A 58 -7.32 -1.45 -3.46
N ARG A 59 -7.28 -0.13 -3.63
CA ARG A 59 -8.33 0.62 -4.34
C ARG A 59 -8.34 0.30 -5.84
N ARG A 60 -7.17 0.13 -6.46
CA ARG A 60 -7.04 -0.21 -7.88
C ARG A 60 -7.37 -1.67 -8.18
N PHE A 61 -7.00 -2.57 -7.27
CA PHE A 61 -7.18 -4.02 -7.41
C PHE A 61 -7.79 -4.62 -6.12
N PRO A 62 -9.08 -4.37 -5.83
CA PRO A 62 -9.70 -4.78 -4.55
C PRO A 62 -9.68 -6.28 -4.28
N HIS A 63 -9.64 -7.10 -5.34
CA HIS A 63 -9.58 -8.55 -5.24
C HIS A 63 -8.17 -9.08 -4.93
N LEU A 64 -7.14 -8.24 -5.05
CA LEU A 64 -5.74 -8.61 -4.83
C LEU A 64 -5.16 -8.04 -3.52
N CYS A 65 -5.96 -7.30 -2.73
CA CYS A 65 -5.52 -6.75 -1.45
C CYS A 65 -5.03 -7.86 -0.51
N PRO A 66 -3.77 -7.84 -0.07
CA PRO A 66 -3.20 -8.92 0.74
C PRO A 66 -3.63 -8.87 2.21
N ASP A 67 -4.14 -7.73 2.69
CA ASP A 67 -4.58 -7.55 4.07
C ASP A 67 -6.12 -7.52 4.16
N PRO A 68 -6.76 -8.53 4.79
CA PRO A 68 -8.21 -8.59 4.89
C PRO A 68 -8.85 -7.48 5.74
N LEU A 69 -8.16 -6.96 6.76
CA LEU A 69 -8.66 -5.88 7.61
C LEU A 69 -8.70 -4.58 6.82
N LEU A 70 -7.61 -4.29 6.11
CA LEU A 70 -7.50 -3.16 5.21
C LEU A 70 -8.55 -3.24 4.10
N ARG A 71 -8.69 -4.40 3.47
CA ARG A 71 -9.69 -4.63 2.42
C ARG A 71 -11.10 -4.33 2.93
N ARG A 72 -11.45 -4.84 4.11
CA ARG A 72 -12.77 -4.61 4.71
C ARG A 72 -13.00 -3.13 5.04
N ALA A 73 -12.00 -2.45 5.57
CA ALA A 73 -12.09 -1.03 5.87
C ALA A 73 -12.33 -0.21 4.60
N LEU A 74 -11.54 -0.42 3.55
CA LEU A 74 -11.68 0.30 2.28
C LEU A 74 -13.03 0.05 1.59
N LEU A 75 -13.56 -1.17 1.67
CA LEU A 75 -14.90 -1.48 1.16
C LEU A 75 -16.04 -0.85 1.96
N SER A 76 -15.79 -0.47 3.22
CA SER A 76 -16.79 0.16 4.10
C SER A 76 -16.80 1.69 3.98
N GLU A 77 -15.80 2.28 3.31
CA GLU A 77 -15.74 3.71 2.98
C GLU A 77 -16.52 4.05 1.68
N SER A 78 -16.94 3.04 0.91
CA SER A 78 -17.65 3.16 -0.38
C SER A 78 -19.17 3.05 -0.21
#